data_AF-A0A662S9S3-F1
#
_entry.id   AF-A0A662S9S3-F1
#
_cell.length_a   1.000
_cell.length_b   1.000
_cell.length_c   1.000
_cell.angle_alpha   90.00
_cell.angle_beta   90.00
_cell.angle_gamma   90.00
#
_symmetry.space_group_name_H-M   'P 1'
#
loop_
_entity.id
_entity.type
_entity.pdbx_description
1 polymer ?
#
loop_
_entity_poly.entity_id
_entity_poly.type
_entity_poly.pdbx_seq_one_letter_code
_entity_poly.pdbx_strand_id
1 'polypeptide(L)'
;MEVIDELRRAFWAPGFQRGHFFLGLFISAFITYLVGTNFLGYWWFQARIIARLLDMAGVSYHLFDMGRVRSLFEVFPLRYTSGGPTFELPVPYQRPDPSTVVFILLNLAIASFIVWRLRKIPFPLKILWFIIVPMTAATLLYNAFWGVPHRFTWITIDWTCSGVLMFVLISVAFSIGVFGLKGPLHIKLLWMGLTMVFSIAWNIIRLAFTIATLYHMGTFVFVLVHYLAGTFLDFIYLVTFAGLAIGQLSGIYSGEGP
;
A
#
# COMPACT_ATOMS: atom_id res chain seq x y z
N MET A 1 35.77 -3.64 11.56
CA MET A 1 35.36 -4.76 10.69
C MET A 1 34.53 -5.77 11.48
N GLU A 2 34.85 -6.02 12.76
CA GLU A 2 34.04 -6.85 13.68
C GLU A 2 32.58 -6.41 13.85
N VAL A 3 32.30 -5.12 14.03
CA VAL A 3 30.92 -4.61 14.22
C VAL A 3 30.00 -4.94 13.03
N ILE A 4 30.56 -4.94 11.81
CA ILE A 4 29.81 -5.28 10.58
C ILE A 4 29.56 -6.79 10.53
N ASP A 5 30.51 -7.62 10.97
CA ASP A 5 30.34 -9.07 11.02
C ASP A 5 29.44 -9.53 12.18
N GLU A 6 29.40 -8.81 13.30
CA GLU A 6 28.43 -9.04 14.39
C GLU A 6 27.01 -8.65 13.97
N LEU A 7 26.82 -7.48 13.34
CA LEU A 7 25.54 -7.11 12.73
C LEU A 7 25.12 -8.13 11.67
N ARG A 8 26.06 -8.58 10.82
CA ARG A 8 25.79 -9.58 9.79
C ARG A 8 25.42 -10.95 10.39
N ARG A 9 26.06 -11.37 11.49
CA ARG A 9 25.68 -12.58 12.24
C ARG A 9 24.35 -12.39 12.98
N ALA A 10 24.05 -11.24 13.55
CA ALA A 10 22.78 -10.96 14.21
C ALA A 10 21.60 -10.95 13.21
N PHE A 11 21.82 -10.46 11.99
CA PHE A 11 20.81 -10.50 10.91
C PHE A 11 20.59 -11.92 10.34
N TRP A 12 21.58 -12.82 10.40
CA TRP A 12 21.53 -14.15 9.77
C TRP A 12 21.51 -15.34 10.74
N ALA A 13 21.71 -15.13 12.03
CA ALA A 13 21.62 -16.14 13.09
C ALA A 13 20.45 -15.97 14.10
N PRO A 14 19.34 -15.26 13.83
CA PRO A 14 18.18 -15.42 14.69
C PRO A 14 17.59 -16.79 14.34
N GLY A 15 17.97 -17.82 15.10
CA GLY A 15 17.47 -19.17 14.87
C GLY A 15 15.94 -19.15 14.68
N PHE A 16 15.44 -19.94 13.72
CA PHE A 16 14.06 -19.84 13.29
C PHE A 16 13.07 -20.34 14.35
N GLN A 17 12.11 -19.51 14.75
CA GLN A 17 11.09 -19.86 15.73
C GLN A 17 9.82 -20.36 15.05
N ARG A 18 9.79 -21.67 14.75
CA ARG A 18 8.69 -22.34 14.02
C ARG A 18 7.30 -22.04 14.59
N GLY A 19 7.15 -22.05 15.92
CA GLY A 19 5.86 -21.79 16.57
C GLY A 19 5.32 -20.38 16.29
N HIS A 20 6.18 -19.36 16.35
CA HIS A 20 5.79 -17.99 16.00
C HIS A 20 5.48 -17.87 14.51
N PHE A 21 6.26 -18.51 13.63
CA PHE A 21 5.98 -18.52 12.21
C PHE A 21 4.59 -19.09 11.87
N PHE A 22 4.24 -20.27 12.41
CA PHE A 22 2.92 -20.87 12.20
C PHE A 22 1.79 -20.02 12.80
N LEU A 23 2.02 -19.41 13.95
CA LEU A 23 1.07 -18.46 14.52
C LEU A 23 0.85 -17.25 13.61
N GLY A 24 1.93 -16.71 13.02
CA GLY A 24 1.84 -15.66 12.00
C GLY A 24 0.98 -16.08 10.82
N LEU A 25 1.23 -17.25 10.24
CA LEU A 25 0.42 -17.80 9.14
C LEU A 25 -1.06 -17.96 9.53
N PHE A 26 -1.34 -18.44 10.74
CA PHE A 26 -2.70 -18.56 11.25
C PHE A 26 -3.38 -17.18 11.38
N ILE A 27 -2.66 -16.19 11.91
CA ILE A 27 -3.15 -14.80 11.97
C ILE A 27 -3.41 -14.26 10.57
N SER A 28 -2.51 -14.49 9.60
CA SER A 28 -2.71 -14.08 8.21
C SER A 28 -3.95 -14.71 7.59
N ALA A 29 -4.17 -16.02 7.81
CA ALA A 29 -5.37 -16.71 7.33
C ALA A 29 -6.64 -16.15 8.00
N PHE A 30 -6.60 -15.90 9.31
CA PHE A 30 -7.70 -15.32 10.07
C PHE A 30 -8.03 -13.90 9.62
N ILE A 31 -7.03 -13.04 9.41
CA ILE A 31 -7.20 -11.69 8.87
C ILE A 31 -7.81 -11.75 7.47
N THR A 32 -7.31 -12.64 6.62
CA THR A 32 -7.86 -12.85 5.27
C THR A 32 -9.34 -13.24 5.32
N TYR A 33 -9.71 -14.13 6.24
CA TYR A 33 -11.10 -14.52 6.46
C TYR A 33 -11.96 -13.36 6.97
N LEU A 34 -11.49 -12.60 7.97
CA LEU A 34 -12.21 -11.44 8.51
C LEU A 34 -12.42 -10.36 7.44
N VAL A 35 -11.39 -10.10 6.65
CA VAL A 35 -11.43 -9.21 5.49
C VAL A 35 -12.47 -9.70 4.49
N GLY A 36 -12.41 -10.96 4.07
CA GLY A 36 -13.33 -11.52 3.07
C GLY A 36 -14.80 -11.57 3.50
N THR A 37 -15.06 -11.55 4.82
CA THR A 37 -16.43 -11.58 5.37
C THR A 37 -16.98 -10.19 5.69
N ASN A 38 -16.14 -9.21 6.07
CA ASN A 38 -16.55 -7.87 6.52
C ASN A 38 -16.11 -6.73 5.59
N PHE A 39 -15.57 -7.01 4.40
CA PHE A 39 -15.02 -6.00 3.50
C PHE A 39 -15.96 -4.82 3.23
N LEU A 40 -17.27 -5.06 3.05
CA LEU A 40 -18.23 -4.01 2.71
C LEU A 40 -18.38 -2.97 3.86
N GLY A 41 -18.41 -3.44 5.10
CA GLY A 41 -18.49 -2.57 6.27
C GLY A 41 -17.24 -1.71 6.42
N TYR A 42 -16.08 -2.29 6.15
CA TYR A 42 -14.80 -1.58 6.16
C TYR A 42 -14.74 -0.50 5.06
N TRP A 43 -15.20 -0.82 3.85
CA TRP A 43 -15.26 0.16 2.75
C TRP A 43 -16.15 1.35 3.09
N TRP A 44 -17.35 1.09 3.61
CA TRP A 44 -18.25 2.17 4.02
C TRP A 44 -17.71 2.98 5.20
N PHE A 45 -16.95 2.37 6.11
CA PHE A 45 -16.23 3.10 7.15
C PHE A 45 -15.22 4.07 6.54
N GLN A 46 -14.36 3.61 5.64
CA GLN A 46 -13.38 4.47 4.98
C GLN A 46 -14.03 5.55 4.11
N ALA A 47 -15.02 5.17 3.30
CA ALA A 47 -15.75 6.10 2.42
C ALA A 47 -16.34 7.27 3.21
N ARG A 48 -16.91 7.01 4.40
CA ARG A 48 -17.45 8.06 5.27
C ARG A 48 -16.38 9.01 5.80
N ILE A 49 -15.19 8.53 6.09
CA ILE A 49 -14.08 9.39 6.55
C ILE A 49 -13.54 10.20 5.37
N ILE A 50 -13.35 9.57 4.21
CA ILE A 50 -12.90 10.23 2.99
C ILE A 50 -13.90 11.34 2.61
N ALA A 51 -15.21 11.05 2.62
CA ALA A 51 -16.27 12.03 2.36
C ALA A 51 -16.13 13.29 3.22
N ARG A 52 -15.92 13.13 4.54
CA ARG A 52 -15.68 14.27 5.46
C ARG A 52 -14.43 15.07 5.09
N LEU A 53 -13.34 14.40 4.71
CA LEU A 53 -12.12 15.09 4.28
C LEU A 53 -12.32 15.85 2.96
N LEU A 54 -13.14 15.31 2.05
CA LEU A 54 -13.51 15.96 0.79
C LEU A 54 -14.41 17.17 1.02
N ASP A 55 -15.37 17.08 1.95
CA ASP A 55 -16.20 18.21 2.37
C ASP A 55 -15.32 19.35 2.90
N MET A 56 -14.34 19.03 3.76
CA MET A 56 -13.36 20.00 4.27
C MET A 56 -12.51 20.63 3.17
N ALA A 57 -12.23 19.89 2.09
CA ALA A 57 -11.46 20.36 0.94
C ALA A 57 -12.31 21.08 -0.13
N GLY A 58 -13.61 21.29 0.11
CA GLY A 58 -14.52 21.95 -0.83
C GLY A 58 -14.72 21.20 -2.14
N VAL A 59 -14.60 19.86 -2.12
CA VAL A 59 -14.76 19.02 -3.31
C VAL A 59 -16.23 18.64 -3.46
N SER A 60 -16.82 18.93 -4.61
CA SER A 60 -18.19 18.48 -4.92
C SER A 60 -18.17 17.02 -5.36
N TYR A 61 -18.93 16.15 -4.69
CA TYR A 61 -19.05 14.73 -5.03
C TYR A 61 -20.46 14.19 -4.77
N HIS A 62 -20.76 13.06 -5.39
CA HIS A 62 -21.93 12.22 -5.08
C HIS A 62 -21.46 10.82 -4.69
N LEU A 63 -21.79 10.37 -3.47
CA LEU A 63 -21.42 9.06 -2.95
C LEU A 63 -22.58 8.07 -3.10
N PHE A 64 -22.35 6.95 -3.79
CA PHE A 64 -23.36 5.90 -3.99
C PHE A 64 -22.72 4.51 -3.96
N ASP A 65 -23.53 3.45 -3.89
CA ASP A 65 -23.05 2.07 -3.98
C ASP A 65 -23.13 1.58 -5.43
N MET A 66 -22.00 1.18 -5.99
CA MET A 66 -21.92 0.63 -7.34
C MET A 66 -22.15 -0.90 -7.36
N GLY A 67 -22.15 -1.53 -6.18
CA GLY A 67 -22.06 -2.97 -6.01
C GLY A 67 -23.37 -3.68 -5.66
N ARG A 68 -23.61 -4.86 -6.25
CA ARG A 68 -24.47 -5.88 -5.64
C ARG A 68 -23.59 -6.98 -5.07
N VAL A 69 -23.72 -7.26 -3.78
CA VAL A 69 -22.99 -8.32 -3.09
C VAL A 69 -23.36 -9.69 -3.68
N ARG A 70 -22.36 -10.45 -4.11
CA ARG A 70 -22.46 -11.82 -4.62
C ARG A 70 -21.59 -12.76 -3.78
N SER A 71 -21.97 -14.04 -3.66
CA SER A 71 -21.10 -15.06 -3.07
C SER A 71 -20.03 -15.48 -4.07
N LEU A 72 -18.77 -15.53 -3.65
CA LEU A 72 -17.63 -15.97 -4.45
C LEU A 72 -17.65 -17.49 -4.67
N PHE A 73 -18.12 -18.22 -3.65
CA PHE A 73 -18.38 -19.66 -3.70
C PHE A 73 -19.73 -19.93 -3.05
N GLU A 74 -20.56 -20.83 -3.59
CA GLU A 74 -21.85 -21.19 -2.97
C GLU A 74 -21.68 -21.88 -1.60
N VAL A 75 -20.50 -22.47 -1.35
CA VAL A 75 -20.21 -23.27 -0.14
C VAL A 75 -19.47 -22.48 0.94
N PHE A 76 -18.74 -21.42 0.59
CA PHE A 76 -18.00 -20.58 1.55
C PHE A 76 -18.61 -19.17 1.63
N PRO A 77 -18.78 -18.57 2.82
CA PRO A 77 -19.37 -17.24 3.00
C PRO A 77 -18.41 -16.09 2.61
N LEU A 78 -17.56 -16.31 1.60
CA LEU A 78 -16.75 -15.26 1.00
C LEU A 78 -17.64 -14.49 0.03
N ARG A 79 -17.96 -13.25 0.40
CA ARG A 79 -18.77 -12.35 -0.42
C ARG A 79 -17.83 -11.46 -1.25
N TYR A 80 -18.20 -11.15 -2.47
CA TYR A 80 -17.52 -10.15 -3.30
C TYR A 80 -18.57 -9.28 -4.00
N THR A 81 -18.20 -8.07 -4.35
CA THR A 81 -19.03 -7.22 -5.22
C THR A 81 -18.17 -6.64 -6.32
N SER A 82 -18.77 -6.46 -7.50
CA SER A 82 -18.13 -5.83 -8.67
C SER A 82 -17.82 -4.34 -8.47
N GLY A 83 -18.28 -3.73 -7.36
CA GLY A 83 -18.00 -2.34 -6.98
C GLY A 83 -18.23 -2.09 -5.49
N GLY A 84 -17.59 -1.07 -4.93
CA GLY A 84 -17.81 -0.60 -3.56
C GLY A 84 -18.54 0.73 -3.51
N PRO A 85 -18.48 1.44 -2.37
CA PRO A 85 -18.82 2.85 -2.30
C PRO A 85 -18.03 3.64 -3.35
N THR A 86 -18.72 4.43 -4.15
CA THR A 86 -18.17 5.14 -5.31
C THR A 86 -18.45 6.62 -5.22
N PHE A 87 -17.40 7.42 -5.39
CA PHE A 87 -17.48 8.87 -5.51
C PHE A 87 -17.61 9.27 -6.97
N GLU A 88 -18.72 9.87 -7.34
CA GLU A 88 -18.88 10.57 -8.60
C GLU A 88 -18.50 12.04 -8.44
N LEU A 89 -17.60 12.51 -9.31
CA LEU A 89 -17.15 13.89 -9.38
C LEU A 89 -17.72 14.55 -10.63
N PRO A 90 -18.07 15.85 -10.59
CA PRO A 90 -18.51 16.61 -11.76
C PRO A 90 -17.35 17.01 -12.69
N VAL A 91 -16.20 16.33 -12.59
CA VAL A 91 -15.00 16.61 -13.37
C VAL A 91 -14.73 15.39 -14.27
N PRO A 92 -14.80 15.54 -15.60
CA PRO A 92 -14.50 14.43 -16.50
C PRO A 92 -13.00 14.16 -16.48
N TYR A 93 -12.60 12.95 -16.08
CA TYR A 93 -11.24 12.49 -16.25
C TYR A 93 -10.89 12.45 -17.75
N GLN A 94 -9.91 13.26 -18.14
CA GLN A 94 -9.33 13.21 -19.48
C GLN A 94 -8.20 12.19 -19.45
N ARG A 95 -8.18 11.24 -20.41
CA ARG A 95 -7.05 10.31 -20.52
C ARG A 95 -5.74 11.09 -20.65
N PRO A 96 -4.66 10.64 -20.00
CA PRO A 96 -3.35 11.27 -20.17
C PRO A 96 -2.98 11.25 -21.65
N ASP A 97 -2.61 12.40 -22.19
CA ASP A 97 -2.17 12.48 -23.57
C ASP A 97 -0.89 11.63 -23.76
N PRO A 98 -0.77 10.82 -24.83
CA PRO A 98 0.40 9.98 -25.05
C PRO A 98 1.73 10.74 -25.02
N SER A 99 1.76 12.00 -25.50
CA SER A 99 2.97 12.82 -25.45
C SER A 99 3.37 13.17 -24.01
N THR A 100 2.38 13.42 -23.15
CA THR A 100 2.60 13.68 -21.72
C THR A 100 3.14 12.45 -21.02
N VAL A 101 2.62 11.25 -21.35
CA VAL A 101 3.14 10.00 -20.79
C VAL A 101 4.58 9.74 -21.24
N VAL A 102 4.88 9.89 -22.53
CA VAL A 102 6.26 9.77 -23.04
C VAL A 102 7.20 10.75 -22.34
N PHE A 103 6.77 12.00 -22.13
CA PHE A 103 7.53 13.00 -21.39
C PHE A 103 7.82 12.56 -19.94
N ILE A 104 6.81 12.05 -19.21
CA ILE A 104 7.00 11.52 -17.85
C ILE A 104 8.00 10.36 -17.85
N LEU A 105 7.85 9.41 -18.77
CA LEU A 105 8.72 8.24 -18.87
C LEU A 105 10.17 8.62 -19.13
N LEU A 106 10.40 9.61 -19.99
CA LEU A 106 11.74 10.12 -20.29
C LEU A 106 12.36 10.79 -19.06
N ASN A 107 11.60 11.60 -18.33
CA ASN A 107 12.05 12.19 -17.06
C ASN A 107 12.32 11.13 -15.99
N LEU A 108 11.50 10.09 -15.89
CA LEU A 108 11.73 8.96 -14.98
C LEU A 108 13.00 8.18 -15.35
N ALA A 109 13.30 8.00 -16.63
CA ALA A 109 14.54 7.37 -17.08
C ALA A 109 15.77 8.21 -16.70
N ILE A 110 15.73 9.53 -16.93
CA ILE A 110 16.79 10.46 -16.54
C ILE A 110 16.98 10.44 -15.01
N ALA A 111 15.89 10.56 -14.25
CA ALA A 111 15.94 10.49 -12.79
C ALA A 111 16.52 9.16 -12.30
N SER A 112 16.17 8.04 -12.94
CA SER A 112 16.73 6.71 -12.61
C SER A 112 18.24 6.64 -12.86
N PHE A 113 18.71 7.22 -13.96
CA PHE A 113 20.15 7.33 -14.23
C PHE A 113 20.88 8.16 -13.17
N ILE A 114 20.30 9.31 -12.77
CA ILE A 114 20.84 10.17 -11.72
C ILE A 114 20.89 9.43 -10.38
N VAL A 115 19.78 8.80 -9.97
CA VAL A 115 19.67 8.05 -8.72
C VAL A 115 20.69 6.91 -8.66
N TRP A 116 20.87 6.18 -9.77
CA TRP A 116 21.90 5.15 -9.88
C TRP A 116 23.31 5.71 -9.68
N ARG A 117 23.64 6.81 -10.36
CA ARG A 117 24.99 7.39 -10.38
C ARG A 117 25.35 8.10 -9.08
N LEU A 118 24.39 8.66 -8.36
CA LEU A 118 24.63 9.37 -7.10
C LEU A 118 25.06 8.41 -6.00
N ARG A 119 26.30 8.53 -5.53
CA ARG A 119 26.83 7.73 -4.40
C ARG A 119 26.20 8.06 -3.05
N LYS A 120 25.62 9.27 -2.90
CA LYS A 120 24.99 9.73 -1.65
C LYS A 120 23.67 9.02 -1.34
N ILE A 121 22.99 8.47 -2.35
CA ILE A 121 21.73 7.76 -2.12
C ILE A 121 22.07 6.35 -1.61
N PRO A 122 21.56 5.96 -0.44
CA PRO A 122 21.83 4.64 0.12
C PRO A 122 21.27 3.55 -0.80
N PHE A 123 22.00 2.44 -0.89
CA PHE A 123 21.70 1.33 -1.80
C PHE A 123 20.26 0.78 -1.69
N PRO A 124 19.65 0.64 -0.49
CA PRO A 124 18.25 0.24 -0.36
C PRO A 124 17.28 1.17 -1.09
N LEU A 125 17.48 2.49 -1.02
CA LEU A 125 16.64 3.47 -1.71
C LEU A 125 16.79 3.38 -3.24
N LYS A 126 17.98 3.02 -3.73
CA LYS A 126 18.18 2.77 -5.17
C LYS A 126 17.38 1.56 -5.63
N ILE A 127 17.45 0.44 -4.91
CA ILE A 127 16.66 -0.76 -5.25
C ILE A 127 15.16 -0.42 -5.27
N LEU A 128 14.70 0.29 -4.24
CA LEU A 128 13.32 0.77 -4.11
C LEU A 128 12.88 1.56 -5.34
N TRP A 129 13.69 2.54 -5.73
CA TRP A 129 13.48 3.37 -6.92
C TRP A 129 13.37 2.53 -8.20
N PHE A 130 14.27 1.56 -8.37
CA PHE A 130 14.28 0.68 -9.54
C PHE A 130 13.16 -0.38 -9.58
N ILE A 131 12.44 -0.62 -8.48
CA ILE A 131 11.21 -1.42 -8.48
C ILE A 131 10.01 -0.52 -8.84
N ILE A 132 9.97 0.68 -8.27
CA ILE A 132 8.79 1.56 -8.36
C ILE A 132 8.69 2.26 -9.71
N VAL A 133 9.81 2.69 -10.29
CA VAL A 133 9.81 3.37 -11.59
C VAL A 133 9.24 2.47 -12.69
N PRO A 134 9.66 1.20 -12.86
CA PRO A 134 9.05 0.30 -13.83
C PRO A 134 7.56 0.04 -13.60
N MET A 135 7.12 -0.13 -12.35
CA MET A 135 5.70 -0.31 -12.02
C MET A 135 4.88 0.93 -12.40
N THR A 136 5.40 2.12 -12.08
CA THR A 136 4.78 3.39 -12.47
C THR A 136 4.72 3.50 -13.99
N ALA A 137 5.83 3.21 -14.68
CA ALA A 137 5.92 3.28 -16.13
C ALA A 137 4.91 2.33 -16.81
N ALA A 138 4.82 1.08 -16.35
CA ALA A 138 3.87 0.11 -16.86
C ALA A 138 2.42 0.58 -16.65
N THR A 139 2.11 1.15 -15.49
CA THR A 139 0.77 1.67 -15.16
C THR A 139 0.40 2.87 -16.04
N LEU A 140 1.36 3.79 -16.26
CA LEU A 140 1.17 4.94 -17.14
C LEU A 140 0.94 4.53 -18.60
N LEU A 141 1.74 3.58 -19.10
CA LEU A 141 1.59 3.03 -20.45
C LEU A 141 0.24 2.33 -20.62
N TYR A 142 -0.15 1.51 -19.64
CA TYR A 142 -1.46 0.87 -19.66
C TYR A 142 -2.60 1.90 -19.71
N ASN A 143 -2.56 2.93 -18.87
CA ASN A 143 -3.58 3.97 -18.82
C ASN A 143 -3.64 4.83 -20.09
N ALA A 144 -2.50 5.10 -20.73
CA ALA A 144 -2.45 5.90 -21.95
C ALA A 144 -2.94 5.15 -23.19
N PHE A 145 -2.57 3.87 -23.33
CA PHE A 145 -2.73 3.12 -24.59
C PHE A 145 -3.82 2.04 -24.54
N TRP A 146 -4.06 1.41 -23.39
CA TRP A 146 -4.94 0.23 -23.26
C TRP A 146 -6.13 0.41 -22.30
N GLY A 147 -6.15 1.45 -21.47
CA GLY A 147 -7.22 1.67 -20.51
C GLY A 147 -8.58 1.86 -21.19
N VAL A 148 -9.50 0.90 -21.02
CA VAL A 148 -10.89 0.98 -21.53
C VAL A 148 -11.54 2.25 -20.97
N PRO A 149 -12.23 3.08 -21.78
CA PRO A 149 -12.81 4.32 -21.31
C PRO A 149 -14.02 3.97 -20.45
N HIS A 150 -13.82 3.82 -19.14
CA HIS A 150 -14.93 3.90 -18.23
C HIS A 150 -15.43 5.35 -18.29
N ARG A 151 -16.69 5.60 -17.99
CA ARG A 151 -17.16 6.96 -17.73
C ARG A 151 -16.50 7.42 -16.43
N PHE A 152 -15.24 7.89 -16.53
CA PHE A 152 -14.34 8.14 -15.41
C PHE A 152 -14.63 9.48 -14.70
N THR A 153 -15.90 9.79 -14.47
CA THR A 153 -16.31 10.71 -13.38
C THR A 153 -16.38 9.96 -12.05
N TRP A 154 -16.32 8.62 -12.07
CA TRP A 154 -16.51 7.76 -10.91
C TRP A 154 -15.18 7.23 -10.38
N ILE A 155 -14.81 7.63 -9.17
CA ILE A 155 -13.74 7.02 -8.37
C ILE A 155 -14.40 6.02 -7.41
N THR A 156 -14.34 4.75 -7.77
CA THR A 156 -14.83 3.65 -6.93
C THR A 156 -13.79 3.32 -5.88
N ILE A 157 -14.19 3.27 -4.60
CA ILE A 157 -13.38 2.62 -3.56
C ILE A 157 -13.55 1.11 -3.79
N ASP A 158 -12.67 0.54 -4.61
CA ASP A 158 -12.62 -0.89 -4.88
C ASP A 158 -11.59 -1.60 -3.97
N TRP A 159 -11.34 -2.88 -4.25
CA TRP A 159 -10.40 -3.71 -3.48
C TRP A 159 -8.97 -3.16 -3.53
N THR A 160 -8.60 -2.52 -4.63
CA THR A 160 -7.27 -1.96 -4.84
C THR A 160 -7.10 -0.61 -4.14
N CYS A 161 -8.18 0.19 -4.09
CA CYS A 161 -8.20 1.50 -3.48
C CYS A 161 -8.41 1.45 -1.96
N SER A 162 -9.31 0.60 -1.46
CA SER A 162 -9.68 0.52 -0.04
C SER A 162 -8.54 0.13 0.91
N GLY A 163 -7.44 -0.42 0.43
CA GLY A 163 -6.37 -0.91 1.32
C GLY A 163 -6.77 -2.13 2.15
N VAL A 164 -7.92 -2.74 1.88
CA VAL A 164 -8.32 -4.01 2.49
C VAL A 164 -7.30 -5.11 2.18
N LEU A 165 -6.83 -5.15 0.93
CA LEU A 165 -5.75 -6.06 0.52
C LEU A 165 -4.43 -5.77 1.26
N MET A 166 -4.22 -4.53 1.74
CA MET A 166 -3.01 -4.20 2.51
C MET A 166 -2.96 -4.94 3.84
N PHE A 167 -4.08 -5.22 4.51
CA PHE A 167 -4.05 -6.03 5.72
C PHE A 167 -3.55 -7.45 5.46
N VAL A 168 -4.01 -8.04 4.36
CA VAL A 168 -3.57 -9.37 3.93
C VAL A 168 -2.07 -9.32 3.61
N LEU A 169 -1.65 -8.36 2.78
CA LEU A 169 -0.25 -8.18 2.39
C LEU A 169 0.67 -7.92 3.59
N ILE A 170 0.30 -7.00 4.48
CA ILE A 170 1.04 -6.69 5.72
C ILE A 170 1.15 -7.95 6.58
N SER A 171 0.04 -8.67 6.80
CA SER A 171 0.06 -9.87 7.63
C SER A 171 0.99 -10.95 7.04
N VAL A 172 0.92 -11.20 5.73
CA VAL A 172 1.76 -12.19 5.05
C VAL A 172 3.23 -11.76 5.07
N ALA A 173 3.50 -10.48 4.79
CA ALA A 173 4.85 -9.93 4.83
C ALA A 173 5.47 -10.05 6.24
N PHE A 174 4.72 -9.73 7.29
CA PHE A 174 5.17 -9.91 8.68
C PHE A 174 5.34 -11.39 9.04
N SER A 175 4.45 -12.26 8.58
CA SER A 175 4.56 -13.71 8.80
C SER A 175 5.88 -14.27 8.24
N ILE A 176 6.22 -13.88 7.02
CA ILE A 176 7.46 -14.32 6.33
C ILE A 176 8.69 -13.62 6.91
N GLY A 177 8.65 -12.30 7.06
CA GLY A 177 9.82 -11.47 7.36
C GLY A 177 10.14 -11.28 8.85
N VAL A 178 9.14 -11.39 9.74
CA VAL A 178 9.29 -11.00 11.16
C VAL A 178 8.92 -12.15 12.11
N PHE A 179 7.83 -12.88 11.86
CA PHE A 179 7.36 -13.90 12.80
C PHE A 179 8.28 -15.12 12.90
N GLY A 180 9.01 -15.45 11.83
CA GLY A 180 10.03 -16.51 11.86
C GLY A 180 11.26 -16.19 12.69
N LEU A 181 11.52 -14.90 12.97
CA LEU A 181 12.67 -14.47 13.76
C LEU A 181 12.50 -14.87 15.21
N LYS A 182 13.61 -15.17 15.89
CA LYS A 182 13.61 -15.36 17.34
C LYS A 182 13.21 -14.05 18.04
N GLY A 183 12.45 -14.14 19.12
CA GLY A 183 12.16 -13.00 20.01
C GLY A 183 10.74 -12.95 20.55
N PRO A 184 10.44 -11.96 21.41
CA PRO A 184 9.16 -11.83 22.06
C PRO A 184 8.01 -11.64 21.06
N LEU A 185 6.93 -12.41 21.25
CA LEU A 185 5.76 -12.36 20.39
C LEU A 185 5.03 -11.00 20.45
N HIS A 186 4.99 -10.36 21.62
CA HIS A 186 4.28 -9.10 21.80
C HIS A 186 4.84 -7.97 20.92
N ILE A 187 6.16 -7.93 20.70
CA ILE A 187 6.80 -6.94 19.82
C ILE A 187 6.35 -7.15 18.37
N LYS A 188 6.31 -8.40 17.92
CA LYS A 188 5.87 -8.76 16.56
C LYS A 188 4.42 -8.37 16.32
N LEU A 189 3.55 -8.69 17.28
CA LEU A 189 2.14 -8.33 17.24
C LEU A 189 1.92 -6.82 17.30
N LEU A 190 2.66 -6.12 18.17
CA LEU A 190 2.60 -4.67 18.30
C LEU A 190 2.95 -4.00 16.96
N TRP A 191 4.08 -4.34 16.36
CA TRP A 191 4.52 -3.72 15.11
C TRP A 191 3.60 -4.07 13.93
N MET A 192 3.14 -5.31 13.83
CA MET A 192 2.15 -5.68 12.83
C MET A 192 0.87 -4.85 13.00
N GLY A 193 0.36 -4.73 14.23
CA GLY A 193 -0.84 -3.95 14.55
C GLY A 193 -0.66 -2.46 14.23
N LEU A 194 0.46 -1.85 14.64
CA LEU A 194 0.80 -0.46 14.31
C LEU A 194 0.88 -0.23 12.80
N THR A 195 1.49 -1.16 12.07
CA THR A 195 1.58 -1.10 10.60
C THR A 195 0.18 -1.11 9.98
N MET A 196 -0.71 -1.97 10.49
CA MET A 196 -2.10 -2.04 10.01
C MET A 196 -2.87 -0.75 10.31
N VAL A 197 -2.76 -0.20 11.52
CA VAL A 197 -3.41 1.08 11.88
C VAL A 197 -2.90 2.23 11.03
N PHE A 198 -1.57 2.32 10.85
CA PHE A 198 -0.96 3.31 9.98
C PHE A 198 -1.46 3.16 8.53
N SER A 199 -1.55 1.92 8.03
CA SER A 199 -2.05 1.63 6.68
C SER A 199 -3.47 2.13 6.47
N ILE A 200 -4.36 2.00 7.48
CA ILE A 200 -5.72 2.56 7.42
C ILE A 200 -5.68 4.08 7.25
N ALA A 201 -4.97 4.76 8.15
CA ALA A 201 -4.90 6.22 8.15
C ALA A 201 -4.27 6.74 6.85
N TRP A 202 -3.17 6.11 6.43
CA TRP A 202 -2.48 6.43 5.19
C TRP A 202 -3.37 6.24 3.96
N ASN A 203 -4.11 5.14 3.87
CA ASN A 203 -4.99 4.87 2.75
C ASN A 203 -6.13 5.91 2.65
N ILE A 204 -6.75 6.26 3.77
CA ILE A 204 -7.79 7.30 3.85
C ILE A 204 -7.26 8.65 3.35
N ILE A 205 -6.11 9.09 3.88
CA ILE A 205 -5.50 10.37 3.51
C ILE A 205 -5.11 10.35 2.03
N ARG A 206 -4.48 9.27 1.58
CA ARG A 206 -4.06 9.08 0.19
C ARG A 206 -5.24 9.21 -0.76
N LEU A 207 -6.33 8.46 -0.54
CA LEU A 207 -7.51 8.52 -1.40
C LEU A 207 -8.17 9.90 -1.39
N ALA A 208 -8.36 10.50 -0.21
CA ALA A 208 -8.91 11.85 -0.11
C ALA A 208 -8.06 12.88 -0.88
N PHE A 209 -6.73 12.82 -0.71
CA PHE A 209 -5.79 13.70 -1.40
C PHE A 209 -5.77 13.44 -2.91
N THR A 210 -5.79 12.18 -3.34
CA THR A 210 -5.90 11.81 -4.75
C THR A 210 -7.19 12.33 -5.39
N ILE A 211 -8.34 12.18 -4.71
CA ILE A 211 -9.63 12.67 -5.23
C ILE A 211 -9.62 14.21 -5.30
N ALA A 212 -9.14 14.89 -4.25
CA ALA A 212 -9.06 16.34 -4.22
C ALA A 212 -8.10 16.91 -5.29
N THR A 213 -6.98 16.24 -5.53
CA THR A 213 -6.03 16.65 -6.60
C THR A 213 -6.64 16.45 -7.99
N LEU A 214 -7.42 15.39 -8.22
CA LEU A 214 -8.16 15.26 -9.48
C LEU A 214 -9.13 16.43 -9.68
N TYR A 215 -9.88 16.79 -8.64
CA TYR A 215 -10.89 17.84 -8.70
C TYR A 215 -10.27 19.23 -8.93
N HIS A 216 -9.23 19.60 -8.17
CA HIS A 216 -8.65 20.95 -8.19
C HIS A 216 -7.53 21.14 -9.21
N MET A 217 -6.76 20.09 -9.52
CA MET A 217 -5.52 20.16 -10.31
C MET A 217 -5.55 19.32 -11.59
N GLY A 218 -6.62 18.54 -11.80
CA GLY A 218 -6.82 17.74 -13.00
C GLY A 218 -6.03 16.43 -13.06
N THR A 219 -6.18 15.72 -14.17
CA THR A 219 -5.71 14.33 -14.34
C THR A 219 -4.20 14.17 -14.16
N PHE A 220 -3.40 15.10 -14.66
CA PHE A 220 -1.94 14.94 -14.65
C PHE A 220 -1.39 14.83 -13.22
N VAL A 221 -1.82 15.73 -12.33
CA VAL A 221 -1.39 15.72 -10.92
C VAL A 221 -1.95 14.50 -10.20
N PHE A 222 -3.21 14.15 -10.46
CA PHE A 222 -3.83 12.93 -9.95
C PHE A 222 -2.98 11.69 -10.26
N VAL A 223 -2.53 11.53 -11.50
CA VAL A 223 -1.74 10.38 -11.93
C VAL A 223 -0.41 10.29 -11.18
N LEU A 224 0.30 11.42 -11.03
CA LEU A 224 1.56 11.48 -10.30
C LEU A 224 1.37 11.16 -8.82
N VAL A 225 0.36 11.74 -8.19
CA VAL A 225 0.07 11.53 -6.78
C VAL A 225 -0.36 10.08 -6.51
N HIS A 226 -1.28 9.56 -7.31
CA HIS A 226 -1.87 8.25 -7.08
C HIS A 226 -0.89 7.12 -7.38
N TYR A 227 -0.30 7.11 -8.58
CA TYR A 227 0.46 5.95 -9.05
C TYR A 227 1.94 6.01 -8.67
N LEU A 228 2.54 7.20 -8.62
CA LEU A 228 3.96 7.34 -8.28
C LEU A 228 4.13 7.56 -6.77
N ALA A 229 3.60 8.65 -6.22
CA ALA A 229 3.83 9.00 -4.82
C ALA A 229 3.14 8.03 -3.85
N GLY A 230 1.87 7.67 -4.13
CA GLY A 230 1.10 6.73 -3.31
C GLY A 230 1.76 5.37 -3.17
N THR A 231 2.11 4.74 -4.30
CA THR A 231 2.81 3.43 -4.32
C THR A 231 4.17 3.49 -3.64
N PHE A 232 4.90 4.59 -3.81
CA PHE A 232 6.22 4.76 -3.20
C PHE A 232 6.14 4.81 -1.68
N LEU A 233 5.21 5.60 -1.15
CA LEU A 233 5.00 5.70 0.29
C LEU A 233 4.47 4.39 0.88
N ASP A 234 3.65 3.64 0.13
CA ASP A 234 3.18 2.31 0.56
C ASP A 234 4.32 1.36 0.87
N PHE A 235 5.31 1.31 -0.01
CA PHE A 235 6.47 0.44 0.17
C PHE A 235 7.36 0.94 1.32
N ILE A 236 7.59 2.26 1.41
CA ILE A 236 8.45 2.84 2.45
C ILE A 236 7.93 2.54 3.83
N TYR A 237 6.64 2.76 4.10
CA TYR A 237 6.14 2.55 5.45
C TYR A 237 6.23 1.07 5.82
N LEU A 238 5.87 0.16 4.90
CA LEU A 238 5.92 -1.28 5.16
C LEU A 238 7.34 -1.73 5.54
N VAL A 239 8.34 -1.32 4.75
CA VAL A 239 9.75 -1.66 5.02
C VAL A 239 10.24 -0.98 6.29
N THR A 240 9.80 0.24 6.58
CA THR A 240 10.19 0.95 7.79
C THR A 240 9.65 0.26 9.04
N PHE A 241 8.35 -0.06 9.08
CA PHE A 241 7.78 -0.76 10.23
C PHE A 241 8.33 -2.18 10.39
N ALA A 242 8.50 -2.92 9.30
CA ALA A 242 9.15 -4.23 9.35
C ALA A 242 10.60 -4.12 9.82
N GLY A 243 11.35 -3.13 9.33
CA GLY A 243 12.73 -2.85 9.74
C GLY A 243 12.84 -2.46 11.21
N LEU A 244 11.91 -1.65 11.72
CA LEU A 244 11.84 -1.29 13.15
C LEU A 244 11.56 -2.53 14.01
N ALA A 245 10.64 -3.40 13.57
CA ALA A 245 10.35 -4.66 14.26
C ALA A 245 11.60 -5.55 14.33
N ILE A 246 12.30 -5.72 13.20
CA ILE A 246 13.53 -6.51 13.12
C ILE A 246 14.63 -5.90 13.99
N GLY A 247 14.81 -4.57 13.92
CA GLY A 247 15.81 -3.84 14.70
C GLY A 247 15.61 -4.00 16.20
N GLN A 248 14.38 -3.85 16.69
CA GLN A 248 14.08 -4.06 18.12
C GLN A 248 14.26 -5.52 18.54
N LEU A 249 13.86 -6.48 17.71
CA LEU A 249 14.11 -7.89 17.99
C LEU A 249 15.62 -8.16 18.09
N SER A 250 16.44 -7.61 17.18
CA SER A 250 17.90 -7.78 17.23
C SER A 250 18.55 -7.13 18.44
N GLY A 251 18.14 -5.91 18.84
CA GLY A 251 18.71 -5.22 20.00
C GLY A 251 18.52 -6.01 21.32
N ILE A 252 17.36 -6.66 21.47
CA ILE A 252 17.06 -7.51 22.62
C ILE A 252 17.97 -8.75 22.67
N TYR A 253 18.39 -9.29 21.53
CA TYR A 253 19.30 -10.43 21.48
C TYR A 253 20.76 -10.07 21.71
N SER A 254 21.16 -8.84 21.37
CA SER A 254 22.52 -8.35 21.56
C SER A 254 22.84 -7.93 23.00
N GLY A 255 21.88 -8.01 23.92
CA GLY A 255 22.09 -7.63 25.33
C GLY A 255 22.06 -6.12 25.59
N GLU A 256 21.77 -5.31 24.57
CA GLU A 256 21.43 -3.90 24.72
C GLU A 256 19.96 -3.79 25.13
N GLY A 257 19.70 -4.12 26.40
CA GLY A 257 18.48 -3.67 27.08
C GLY A 257 18.49 -2.15 27.28
N PRO A 258 17.32 -1.53 27.49
CA PRO A 258 17.13 -0.07 27.46
C PRO A 258 18.08 0.72 28.37
#